data_AF-L5NXN2-F1
#
_entry.id   AF-L5NXN2-F1
#
_cell.length_a   1.000
_cell.length_b   1.000
_cell.length_c   1.000
_cell.angle_alpha   90.00
_cell.angle_beta   90.00
_cell.angle_gamma   90.00
#
_symmetry.space_group_name_H-M   'P 1'
#
loop_
_entity.id
_entity.type
_entity.pdbx_description
1 polymer ?
#
loop_
_entity_poly.entity_id
_entity_poly.type
_entity_poly.pdbx_seq_one_letter_code
_entity_poly.pdbx_strand_id
1 'polypeptide(L)'
;MATFETTLRYKNLNDRDLVENNYELYDSVLIQAHLLAYSKKAVPLLIRDMAEERSFNYYIDPMISDFRIGTNFRDSDGDVRGWHNRYVDILSDPLKEVLDENPNADASLLDDDAVRGICESIVEYQENFIYDRLREEAGKYEKVSVEPHEVQPKAVIPWVHKIERVEDTQTCRQILTHTQAAATISLKPCIYTTTGFARDTTNRTQLTKLLGEFDVKECFLVFEELKKYETSESEYKTVIDLVYDLYQSGVKPHFYYGDFFANLLSYFGLGGMATSSLYDEEFTEKLEYSGGGGLPARYYLDEVKDFLKVTAAVDIMNRVDAPMCDCGFCEKHFDTWQDLAAREESEDALKPILKKHRMALRWRHSRLIEENNLEDVLDELEDDFLNIVQEYSASPMKSPSKQLDYLPKWINAVRDRETLAVEELGQLQFV
;
A
#
# COMPACT_ATOMS: atom_id res chain seq x y z
N MET A 1 14.12 -18.20 4.93
CA MET A 1 14.21 -17.16 3.89
C MET A 1 12.94 -16.33 3.96
N ALA A 2 13.04 -15.00 3.99
CA ALA A 2 11.86 -14.16 4.16
C ALA A 2 11.27 -13.80 2.78
N THR A 3 10.11 -14.35 2.46
CA THR A 3 9.33 -14.05 1.25
C THR A 3 9.04 -12.54 1.12
N PHE A 4 8.83 -12.10 -0.12
CA PHE A 4 8.36 -10.76 -0.45
C PHE A 4 6.87 -10.67 -0.12
N GLU A 5 6.53 -9.88 0.88
CA GLU A 5 5.16 -9.80 1.40
C GLU A 5 4.24 -9.02 0.45
N THR A 6 3.26 -9.69 -0.15
CA THR A 6 2.18 -9.05 -0.90
C THR A 6 1.04 -8.70 0.06
N THR A 7 0.88 -7.42 0.39
CA THR A 7 -0.19 -6.94 1.27
C THR A 7 -1.37 -6.39 0.46
N LEU A 8 -2.59 -6.90 0.67
CA LEU A 8 -3.81 -6.33 0.08
C LEU A 8 -4.38 -5.22 0.97
N ARG A 9 -4.69 -4.06 0.39
CA ARG A 9 -5.29 -2.93 1.12
C ARG A 9 -6.81 -3.04 1.13
N TYR A 10 -7.38 -3.19 2.32
CA TYR A 10 -8.82 -3.26 2.51
C TYR A 10 -9.38 -1.91 2.97
N LYS A 11 -9.82 -1.11 1.98
CA LYS A 11 -10.28 0.27 2.17
C LYS A 11 -11.80 0.44 2.12
N ASN A 12 -12.53 -0.52 1.55
CA ASN A 12 -13.96 -0.40 1.28
C ASN A 12 -14.64 -1.75 1.48
N LEU A 13 -15.81 -1.76 2.11
CA LEU A 13 -16.62 -2.98 2.33
C LEU A 13 -16.95 -3.72 1.02
N ASN A 14 -17.02 -3.01 -0.12
CA ASN A 14 -17.24 -3.61 -1.43
C ASN A 14 -16.12 -4.56 -1.86
N ASP A 15 -14.93 -4.47 -1.24
CA ASP A 15 -13.80 -5.37 -1.50
C ASP A 15 -13.79 -6.59 -0.58
N ARG A 16 -14.83 -6.78 0.26
CA ARG A 16 -14.91 -7.93 1.18
C ARG A 16 -14.74 -9.27 0.46
N ASP A 17 -15.40 -9.46 -0.68
CA ASP A 17 -15.30 -10.70 -1.46
C ASP A 17 -13.86 -10.99 -1.92
N LEU A 18 -13.06 -9.95 -2.18
CA LEU A 18 -11.65 -10.11 -2.53
C LEU A 18 -10.87 -10.66 -1.33
N VAL A 19 -11.12 -10.11 -0.15
CA VAL A 19 -10.45 -10.48 1.11
C VAL A 19 -10.89 -11.86 1.63
N GLU A 20 -12.14 -12.23 1.42
CA GLU A 20 -12.67 -13.48 1.99
C GLU A 20 -12.33 -14.70 1.12
N ASN A 21 -12.43 -14.54 -0.20
CA ASN A 21 -12.45 -15.65 -1.15
C ASN A 21 -11.19 -15.80 -2.01
N ASN A 22 -10.14 -14.99 -1.80
CA ASN A 22 -8.94 -15.01 -2.65
C ASN A 22 -7.65 -14.75 -1.86
N TYR A 23 -7.61 -15.22 -0.62
CA TYR A 23 -6.51 -15.08 0.33
C TYR A 23 -5.24 -15.82 -0.09
N GLU A 24 -5.33 -16.72 -1.06
CA GLU A 24 -4.18 -17.35 -1.69
C GLU A 24 -3.38 -16.40 -2.60
N LEU A 25 -3.88 -15.18 -2.84
CA LEU A 25 -3.27 -14.19 -3.73
C LEU A 25 -2.62 -13.01 -2.97
N TYR A 26 -2.47 -13.11 -1.65
CA TYR A 26 -1.74 -12.14 -0.82
C TYR A 26 -1.34 -12.75 0.53
N ASP A 27 -0.27 -12.24 1.12
CA ASP A 27 0.27 -12.73 2.40
C ASP A 27 -0.36 -12.06 3.63
N SER A 28 -0.81 -10.81 3.46
CA SER A 28 -1.40 -10.03 4.55
C SER A 28 -2.42 -9.00 4.06
N VAL A 29 -3.21 -8.44 4.98
CA VAL A 29 -4.17 -7.36 4.69
C VAL A 29 -3.85 -6.12 5.50
N LEU A 30 -3.87 -4.95 4.87
CA LEU A 30 -3.81 -3.65 5.53
C LEU A 30 -5.20 -3.02 5.56
N ILE A 31 -5.82 -3.00 6.74
CA ILE A 31 -7.20 -2.57 6.96
C ILE A 31 -7.21 -1.10 7.37
N GLN A 32 -8.04 -0.29 6.73
CA GLN A 32 -8.20 1.10 7.14
C GLN A 32 -8.97 1.22 8.46
N ALA A 33 -8.44 1.98 9.41
CA ALA A 33 -9.01 2.10 10.73
C ALA A 33 -10.46 2.63 10.72
N HIS A 34 -10.81 3.55 9.82
CA HIS A 34 -12.19 4.01 9.68
C HIS A 34 -13.17 2.90 9.26
N LEU A 35 -12.69 1.90 8.49
CA LEU A 35 -13.50 0.77 8.03
C LEU A 35 -13.89 -0.12 9.22
N LEU A 36 -12.93 -0.35 10.13
CA LEU A 36 -13.15 -1.03 11.41
C LEU A 36 -14.14 -0.24 12.29
N ALA A 37 -13.94 1.07 12.41
CA ALA A 37 -14.82 1.96 13.16
C ALA A 37 -16.26 1.97 12.64
N TYR A 38 -16.43 1.93 11.31
CA TYR A 38 -17.74 1.93 10.66
C TYR A 38 -18.41 0.56 10.72
N SER A 39 -17.65 -0.52 10.47
CA SER A 39 -18.14 -1.89 10.34
C SER A 39 -17.73 -2.75 11.54
N LYS A 40 -18.17 -2.29 12.73
CA LYS A 40 -17.80 -2.83 14.06
C LYS A 40 -18.08 -4.31 14.27
N LYS A 41 -18.86 -4.95 13.38
CA LYS A 41 -19.21 -6.36 13.43
C LYS A 41 -18.60 -7.15 12.29
N ALA A 42 -18.84 -6.75 11.04
CA ALA A 42 -18.51 -7.58 9.89
C ALA A 42 -17.00 -7.75 9.70
N VAL A 43 -16.19 -6.71 9.95
CA VAL A 43 -14.74 -6.80 9.78
C VAL A 43 -14.09 -7.57 10.94
N PRO A 44 -14.42 -7.33 12.23
CA PRO A 44 -13.91 -8.18 13.31
C PRO A 44 -14.25 -9.67 13.14
N LEU A 45 -15.45 -10.01 12.69
CA LEU A 45 -15.82 -11.40 12.38
C LEU A 45 -14.98 -11.99 11.25
N LEU A 46 -14.76 -11.24 10.16
CA LEU A 46 -13.88 -11.67 9.07
C LEU A 46 -12.45 -11.95 9.58
N ILE A 47 -11.90 -11.07 10.44
CA ILE A 47 -10.55 -11.27 10.98
C ILE A 47 -10.48 -12.48 11.91
N ARG A 48 -11.50 -12.71 12.74
CA ARG A 48 -11.61 -13.94 13.53
C ARG A 48 -11.60 -15.17 12.61
N ASP A 49 -12.45 -15.18 11.59
CA ASP A 49 -12.57 -16.34 10.68
C ASP A 49 -11.25 -16.61 9.95
N MET A 50 -10.55 -15.55 9.51
CA MET A 50 -9.21 -15.67 8.90
C MET A 50 -8.14 -16.14 9.90
N ALA A 51 -8.20 -15.72 11.16
CA ALA A 51 -7.29 -16.15 12.21
C ALA A 51 -7.48 -17.64 12.54
N GLU A 52 -8.72 -18.09 12.75
CA GLU A 52 -9.07 -19.47 13.09
C GLU A 52 -8.74 -20.46 11.97
N GLU A 53 -9.05 -20.09 10.72
CA GLU A 53 -8.89 -21.02 9.62
C GLU A 53 -7.46 -21.08 9.06
N ARG A 54 -6.68 -19.97 9.16
CA ARG A 54 -5.54 -19.75 8.24
C ARG A 54 -4.30 -19.08 8.85
N SER A 55 -4.30 -18.72 10.14
CA SER A 55 -3.19 -17.99 10.78
C SER A 55 -2.77 -16.75 9.96
N PHE A 56 -3.77 -15.99 9.52
CA PHE A 56 -3.60 -14.90 8.57
C PHE A 56 -3.09 -13.61 9.23
N ASN A 57 -2.13 -12.92 8.60
CA ASN A 57 -1.56 -11.68 9.13
C ASN A 57 -2.30 -10.43 8.65
N TYR A 58 -2.50 -9.46 9.53
CA TYR A 58 -3.06 -8.17 9.14
C TYR A 58 -2.42 -7.00 9.88
N TYR A 59 -2.64 -5.81 9.33
CA TYR A 59 -2.24 -4.52 9.89
C TYR A 59 -3.43 -3.57 9.90
N ILE A 60 -3.36 -2.52 10.73
CA ILE A 60 -4.35 -1.46 10.77
C ILE A 60 -3.67 -0.15 10.35
N ASP A 61 -4.12 0.43 9.25
CA ASP A 61 -3.75 1.78 8.84
C ASP A 61 -4.47 2.79 9.75
N PRO A 62 -3.75 3.54 10.61
CA PRO A 62 -4.37 4.44 11.57
C PRO A 62 -4.92 5.71 10.91
N MET A 63 -4.61 6.00 9.63
CA MET A 63 -5.17 7.12 8.86
C MET A 63 -5.06 8.52 9.49
N ILE A 64 -4.26 8.71 10.54
CA ILE A 64 -4.19 10.02 11.22
C ILE A 64 -3.60 11.09 10.30
N SER A 65 -2.77 10.69 9.33
CA SER A 65 -2.25 11.57 8.29
C SER A 65 -3.36 12.28 7.50
N ASP A 66 -4.56 11.71 7.40
CA ASP A 66 -5.69 12.36 6.72
C ASP A 66 -6.17 13.63 7.46
N PHE A 67 -5.84 13.78 8.74
CA PHE A 67 -6.16 14.94 9.58
C PHE A 67 -5.04 15.99 9.66
N ARG A 68 -3.85 15.67 9.12
CA ARG A 68 -2.62 16.45 9.31
C ARG A 68 -2.73 17.85 8.74
N ILE A 69 -3.14 17.98 7.49
CA ILE A 69 -3.32 19.26 6.79
C ILE A 69 -4.51 19.20 5.84
N GLY A 70 -5.05 20.36 5.47
CA GLY A 70 -6.17 20.49 4.54
C GLY A 70 -7.55 20.39 5.21
N THR A 71 -8.60 20.34 4.39
CA THR A 71 -10.01 20.34 4.81
C THR A 71 -10.82 19.24 4.16
N ASN A 72 -10.18 18.29 3.47
CA ASN A 72 -10.78 17.11 2.85
C ASN A 72 -11.63 16.27 3.82
N PHE A 73 -11.28 16.26 5.10
CA PHE A 73 -12.02 15.56 6.16
C PHE A 73 -13.11 16.39 6.84
N ARG A 74 -13.23 17.69 6.52
CA ARG A 74 -14.24 18.61 7.07
C ARG A 74 -15.34 18.91 6.07
N ASP A 75 -16.56 19.13 6.56
CA ASP A 75 -17.68 19.59 5.73
C ASP A 75 -17.63 21.12 5.53
N SER A 76 -18.67 21.69 4.91
CA SER A 76 -18.76 23.12 4.65
C SER A 76 -18.93 23.97 5.91
N ASP A 77 -19.43 23.36 7.00
CA ASP A 77 -19.66 24.03 8.28
C ASP A 77 -18.41 24.00 9.16
N GLY A 78 -17.38 23.24 8.74
CA GLY A 78 -16.11 23.08 9.44
C GLY A 78 -16.06 21.83 10.33
N ASP A 79 -17.16 21.08 10.41
CA ASP A 79 -17.26 19.89 11.24
C ASP A 79 -16.56 18.70 10.57
N VAL A 80 -16.07 17.77 11.38
CA VAL A 80 -15.49 16.52 10.88
C VAL A 80 -16.58 15.69 10.21
N ARG A 81 -16.36 15.29 8.95
CA ARG A 81 -17.34 14.52 8.17
C ARG A 81 -17.70 13.23 8.87
N GLY A 82 -18.98 12.83 8.76
CA GLY A 82 -19.54 11.72 9.52
C GLY A 82 -18.81 10.37 9.45
N TRP A 83 -18.10 10.07 8.36
CA TRP A 83 -17.30 8.84 8.27
C TRP A 83 -15.99 8.92 9.06
N HIS A 84 -15.29 10.06 9.03
CA HIS A 84 -14.14 10.34 9.89
C HIS A 84 -14.55 10.52 11.34
N ASN A 85 -15.68 11.18 11.61
CA ASN A 85 -16.12 11.49 12.97
C ASN A 85 -16.32 10.20 13.79
N ARG A 86 -16.86 9.14 13.19
CA ARG A 86 -16.97 7.83 13.86
C ARG A 86 -15.64 7.22 14.25
N TYR A 87 -14.59 7.48 13.46
CA TYR A 87 -13.26 7.00 13.77
C TYR A 87 -12.64 7.84 14.90
N VAL A 88 -12.72 9.16 14.81
CA VAL A 88 -12.30 10.10 15.86
C VAL A 88 -12.98 9.78 17.19
N ASP A 89 -14.30 9.54 17.19
CA ASP A 89 -15.06 9.17 18.39
C ASP A 89 -14.59 7.85 19.04
N ILE A 90 -13.93 6.96 18.29
CA ILE A 90 -13.44 5.67 18.81
C ILE A 90 -11.98 5.75 19.27
N LEU A 91 -11.16 6.57 18.62
CA LEU A 91 -9.80 6.87 19.07
C LEU A 91 -9.74 7.67 20.37
N SER A 92 -10.87 7.91 21.04
CA SER A 92 -10.97 8.64 22.30
C SER A 92 -10.75 10.16 22.20
N ASP A 93 -10.85 10.83 23.35
CA ASP A 93 -10.92 12.27 23.47
C ASP A 93 -9.68 13.04 22.93
N PRO A 94 -8.42 12.57 23.00
CA PRO A 94 -7.26 13.38 22.60
C PRO A 94 -7.30 13.89 21.15
N LEU A 95 -7.63 13.03 20.17
CA LEU A 95 -7.72 13.48 18.78
C LEU A 95 -8.92 14.40 18.56
N LYS A 96 -10.03 14.12 19.26
CA LYS A 96 -11.25 14.91 19.17
C LYS A 96 -11.04 16.32 19.72
N GLU A 97 -10.46 16.44 20.91
CA GLU A 97 -10.09 17.71 21.53
C GLU A 97 -9.18 18.53 20.60
N VAL A 98 -8.15 17.89 20.02
CA VAL A 98 -7.27 18.55 19.05
C VAL A 98 -8.06 19.06 17.84
N LEU A 99 -8.96 18.27 17.26
CA LEU A 99 -9.73 18.66 16.07
C LEU A 99 -10.87 19.65 16.35
N ASP A 100 -11.32 19.74 17.60
CA ASP A 100 -12.30 20.73 18.06
C ASP A 100 -11.62 22.10 18.30
N GLU A 101 -10.38 22.09 18.80
CA GLU A 101 -9.61 23.31 19.10
C GLU A 101 -8.78 23.83 17.91
N ASN A 102 -8.40 22.94 16.99
CA ASN A 102 -7.50 23.23 15.88
C ASN A 102 -8.14 22.84 14.55
N PRO A 103 -7.80 23.55 13.45
CA PRO A 103 -8.29 23.16 12.11
C PRO A 103 -7.77 21.78 11.69
N ASN A 104 -6.62 21.35 12.20
CA ASN A 104 -5.92 20.14 11.81
C ASN A 104 -5.15 19.53 12.99
N ALA A 105 -4.78 18.27 12.86
CA ALA A 105 -3.90 17.57 13.79
C ALA A 105 -2.51 17.43 13.15
N ASP A 106 -1.74 18.51 13.02
CA ASP A 106 -0.34 18.44 12.59
C ASP A 106 0.55 18.23 13.82
N ALA A 107 1.20 17.06 13.92
CA ALA A 107 2.02 16.69 15.08
C ALA A 107 3.15 17.70 15.38
N SER A 108 3.63 18.44 14.38
CA SER A 108 4.69 19.45 14.58
C SER A 108 4.20 20.72 15.29
N LEU A 109 2.89 20.90 15.38
CA LEU A 109 2.24 22.06 16.00
C LEU A 109 1.59 21.74 17.35
N LEU A 110 1.55 20.47 17.74
CA LEU A 110 0.97 20.03 19.01
C LEU A 110 2.02 19.98 20.12
N ASP A 111 1.57 20.11 21.36
CA ASP A 111 2.43 19.84 22.51
C ASP A 111 2.65 18.33 22.71
N ASP A 112 3.65 18.00 23.54
CA ASP A 112 4.07 16.62 23.76
C ASP A 112 2.96 15.77 24.43
N ASP A 113 2.11 16.38 25.27
CA ASP A 113 1.03 15.66 25.96
C ASP A 113 -0.08 15.26 24.98
N ALA A 114 -0.45 16.16 24.05
CA ALA A 114 -1.39 15.85 22.98
C ALA A 114 -0.86 14.78 22.02
N VAL A 115 0.41 14.89 21.61
CA VAL A 115 1.07 13.86 20.77
C VAL A 115 1.08 12.50 21.49
N ARG A 116 1.44 12.47 22.77
CA ARG A 116 1.43 11.25 23.58
C ARG A 116 0.04 10.64 23.67
N GLY A 117 -0.98 11.43 24.02
CA GLY A 117 -2.36 10.93 24.16
C GLY A 117 -2.92 10.35 22.86
N ILE A 118 -2.63 10.98 21.72
CA ILE A 118 -3.01 10.45 20.41
C ILE A 118 -2.26 9.13 20.11
N CYS A 119 -0.95 9.06 20.38
CA CYS A 119 -0.18 7.83 20.15
C CYS A 119 -0.67 6.65 21.02
N GLU A 120 -0.95 6.89 22.30
CA GLU A 120 -1.52 5.89 23.22
C GLU A 120 -2.87 5.38 22.72
N SER A 121 -3.73 6.29 22.26
CA SER A 121 -5.04 5.95 21.71
C SER A 121 -4.96 5.09 20.44
N ILE A 122 -4.00 5.39 19.56
CA ILE A 122 -3.75 4.61 18.34
C ILE A 122 -3.31 3.19 18.68
N VAL A 123 -2.44 3.03 19.68
CA VAL A 123 -1.99 1.72 20.16
C VAL A 123 -3.16 0.94 20.74
N GLU A 124 -3.91 1.55 21.68
CA GLU A 124 -5.05 0.92 22.33
C GLU A 124 -6.08 0.44 21.29
N TYR A 125 -6.38 1.29 20.31
CA TYR A 125 -7.27 0.95 19.21
C TYR A 125 -6.76 -0.25 18.41
N GLN A 126 -5.49 -0.23 17.98
CA GLN A 126 -4.98 -1.31 17.13
C GLN A 126 -4.88 -2.64 17.85
N GLU A 127 -4.45 -2.65 19.10
CA GLU A 127 -4.24 -3.88 19.86
C GLU A 127 -5.54 -4.49 20.41
N ASN A 128 -6.53 -3.66 20.77
CA ASN A 128 -7.70 -4.15 21.51
C ASN A 128 -9.01 -4.14 20.70
N PHE A 129 -9.15 -3.28 19.67
CA PHE A 129 -10.45 -3.03 19.05
C PHE A 129 -11.12 -4.31 18.52
N ILE A 130 -10.39 -5.17 17.81
CA ILE A 130 -10.97 -6.39 17.22
C ILE A 130 -11.50 -7.31 18.32
N TYR A 131 -10.66 -7.64 19.30
CA TYR A 131 -11.03 -8.56 20.37
C TYR A 131 -12.19 -8.01 21.22
N ASP A 132 -12.17 -6.71 21.54
CA ASP A 132 -13.25 -6.08 22.29
C ASP A 132 -14.59 -6.16 21.55
N ARG A 133 -14.59 -5.93 20.22
CA ARG A 133 -15.80 -6.08 19.41
C ARG A 133 -16.30 -7.52 19.36
N LEU A 134 -15.41 -8.50 19.24
CA LEU A 134 -15.80 -9.91 19.28
C LEU A 134 -16.43 -10.29 20.64
N ARG A 135 -15.89 -9.78 21.73
CA ARG A 135 -16.42 -9.99 23.09
C ARG A 135 -17.78 -9.32 23.29
N GLU A 136 -17.97 -8.11 22.79
CA GLU A 136 -19.26 -7.42 22.81
C GLU A 136 -20.33 -8.22 22.03
N GLU A 137 -19.98 -8.77 20.87
CA GLU A 137 -20.90 -9.52 20.00
C GLU A 137 -21.25 -10.92 20.54
N ALA A 138 -20.30 -11.63 21.18
CA ALA A 138 -20.57 -12.90 21.86
C ALA A 138 -21.53 -12.71 23.07
N GLY A 139 -21.61 -11.50 23.61
CA GLY A 139 -22.44 -11.19 24.76
C GLY A 139 -21.91 -11.82 26.06
N LYS A 140 -22.63 -11.60 27.16
CA LYS A 140 -22.13 -11.89 28.53
C LYS A 140 -21.92 -13.38 28.83
N TYR A 141 -22.56 -14.27 28.09
CA TYR A 141 -22.64 -15.70 28.42
C TYR A 141 -22.00 -16.63 27.38
N GLU A 142 -21.57 -16.11 26.23
CA GLU A 142 -20.84 -16.89 25.23
C GLU A 142 -19.36 -16.53 25.29
N LYS A 143 -18.51 -17.54 25.16
CA LYS A 143 -17.07 -17.32 25.05
C LYS A 143 -16.75 -16.99 23.60
N VAL A 144 -15.90 -15.98 23.40
CA VAL A 144 -15.24 -15.77 22.12
C VAL A 144 -14.38 -17.00 21.84
N SER A 145 -14.44 -17.52 20.61
CA SER A 145 -13.74 -18.74 20.20
C SER A 145 -12.24 -18.57 20.03
N VAL A 146 -11.76 -17.33 20.05
CA VAL A 146 -10.35 -16.92 19.91
C VAL A 146 -9.88 -16.17 21.15
N GLU A 147 -8.59 -16.31 21.43
CA GLU A 147 -7.87 -15.54 22.44
C GLU A 147 -7.38 -14.19 21.88
N PRO A 148 -7.10 -13.17 22.72
CA PRO A 148 -6.69 -11.83 22.25
C PRO A 148 -5.50 -11.84 21.28
N HIS A 149 -4.49 -12.65 21.56
CA HIS A 149 -3.26 -12.73 20.76
C HIS A 149 -3.47 -13.39 19.38
N GLU A 150 -4.54 -14.15 19.19
CA GLU A 150 -4.85 -14.80 17.90
C GLU A 150 -5.47 -13.80 16.90
N VAL A 151 -6.05 -12.72 17.39
CA VAL A 151 -6.67 -11.65 16.61
C VAL A 151 -5.99 -10.30 16.85
N GLN A 152 -4.72 -10.32 17.23
CA GLN A 152 -3.89 -9.13 17.35
C GLN A 152 -3.25 -8.81 15.98
N PRO A 153 -3.11 -7.53 15.58
CA PRO A 153 -2.40 -7.21 14.34
C PRO A 153 -0.94 -7.64 14.44
N LYS A 154 -0.31 -7.90 13.29
CA LYS A 154 1.11 -8.33 13.21
C LYS A 154 2.07 -7.27 13.79
N ALA A 155 1.72 -6.00 13.69
CA ALA A 155 2.46 -4.89 14.27
C ALA A 155 1.55 -3.66 14.44
N VAL A 156 1.91 -2.78 15.38
CA VAL A 156 1.32 -1.43 15.46
C VAL A 156 1.93 -0.55 14.37
N ILE A 157 1.09 0.15 13.62
CA ILE A 157 1.51 1.27 12.76
C ILE A 157 1.31 2.58 13.54
N PRO A 158 2.38 3.29 13.94
CA PRO A 158 2.31 4.60 14.58
C PRO A 158 1.62 5.66 13.73
N TRP A 159 1.32 6.81 14.34
CA TRP A 159 0.91 8.01 13.60
C TRP A 159 1.97 8.39 12.54
N VAL A 160 1.54 8.47 11.28
CA VAL A 160 2.38 8.90 10.17
C VAL A 160 2.45 10.43 10.08
N HIS A 161 3.66 10.99 10.16
CA HIS A 161 3.97 12.39 9.88
C HIS A 161 4.84 12.50 8.61
N LYS A 162 4.57 13.50 7.77
CA LYS A 162 5.33 13.71 6.53
C LYS A 162 6.67 14.37 6.83
N ILE A 163 7.76 13.81 6.30
CA ILE A 163 9.12 14.32 6.43
C ILE A 163 9.52 15.04 5.13
N GLU A 164 9.50 16.37 5.16
CA GLU A 164 9.95 17.23 4.05
C GLU A 164 11.16 18.08 4.44
N ARG A 165 11.44 18.17 5.74
CA ARG A 165 12.54 18.93 6.33
C ARG A 165 13.21 18.12 7.42
N VAL A 166 14.43 18.51 7.79
CA VAL A 166 15.20 17.85 8.83
C VAL A 166 14.47 17.91 10.17
N GLU A 167 13.77 19.00 10.45
CA GLU A 167 13.01 19.20 11.69
C GLU A 167 11.87 18.18 11.86
N ASP A 168 11.26 17.72 10.76
CA ASP A 168 10.17 16.73 10.80
C ASP A 168 10.64 15.37 11.35
N THR A 169 11.95 15.07 11.26
CA THR A 169 12.52 13.85 11.85
C THR A 169 12.41 13.85 13.38
N GLN A 170 12.42 15.03 14.00
CA GLN A 170 12.24 15.17 15.45
C GLN A 170 10.79 14.90 15.85
N THR A 171 9.83 15.39 15.08
CA THR A 171 8.40 15.07 15.29
C THR A 171 8.15 13.57 15.14
N CYS A 172 8.72 12.94 14.11
CA CYS A 172 8.62 11.48 13.94
C CYS A 172 9.25 10.72 15.11
N ARG A 173 10.41 11.17 15.61
CA ARG A 173 11.05 10.58 16.78
C ARG A 173 10.17 10.65 18.03
N GLN A 174 9.49 11.78 18.26
CA GLN A 174 8.56 11.93 19.39
C GLN A 174 7.40 10.94 19.27
N ILE A 175 6.78 10.86 18.09
CA ILE A 175 5.70 9.89 17.82
C ILE A 175 6.17 8.45 18.08
N LEU A 176 7.34 8.06 17.55
CA LEU A 176 7.88 6.71 17.74
C LEU A 176 8.19 6.42 19.20
N THR A 177 8.70 7.40 19.95
CA THR A 177 8.97 7.27 21.39
C THR A 177 7.70 6.98 22.16
N HIS A 178 6.65 7.78 21.97
CA HIS A 178 5.37 7.60 22.66
C HIS A 178 4.68 6.30 22.24
N THR A 179 4.71 5.97 20.95
CA THR A 179 4.11 4.73 20.44
C THR A 179 4.84 3.49 20.98
N GLN A 180 6.19 3.48 21.01
CA GLN A 180 6.96 2.35 21.54
C GLN A 180 6.75 2.17 23.04
N ALA A 181 6.57 3.26 23.79
CA ALA A 181 6.30 3.20 25.22
C ALA A 181 4.93 2.59 25.54
N ALA A 182 3.94 2.77 24.65
CA ALA A 182 2.58 2.28 24.83
C ALA A 182 2.34 0.87 24.24
N ALA A 183 2.99 0.53 23.12
CA ALA A 183 2.75 -0.72 22.40
C ALA A 183 3.25 -1.97 23.16
N THR A 184 2.46 -3.04 23.07
CA THR A 184 2.81 -4.37 23.62
C THR A 184 3.37 -5.31 22.55
N ILE A 185 3.18 -4.98 21.26
CA ILE A 185 3.75 -5.68 20.10
C ILE A 185 4.74 -4.80 19.34
N SER A 186 5.43 -5.40 18.37
CA SER A 186 6.40 -4.69 17.52
C SER A 186 5.76 -3.56 16.72
N LEU A 187 6.56 -2.53 16.43
CA LEU A 187 6.17 -1.44 15.55
C LEU A 187 6.54 -1.72 14.09
N LYS A 188 5.69 -1.27 13.17
CA LYS A 188 6.01 -1.15 11.73
C LYS A 188 5.75 0.30 11.28
N PRO A 189 6.66 1.24 11.59
CA PRO A 189 6.49 2.66 11.31
C PRO A 189 6.45 2.97 9.82
N CYS A 190 5.85 4.09 9.44
CA CYS A 190 5.80 4.56 8.07
C CYS A 190 6.73 5.78 7.90
N ILE A 191 7.73 5.68 7.02
CA ILE A 191 8.48 6.83 6.53
C ILE A 191 7.72 7.42 5.35
N TYR A 192 7.05 8.54 5.60
CA TYR A 192 6.38 9.31 4.56
C TYR A 192 7.25 10.51 4.18
N THR A 193 7.74 10.54 2.94
CA THR A 193 8.65 11.58 2.46
C THR A 193 8.47 11.88 0.96
N THR A 194 9.35 12.70 0.40
CA THR A 194 9.42 13.04 -1.02
C THR A 194 10.72 12.54 -1.65
N THR A 195 10.73 12.34 -2.97
CA THR A 195 11.95 11.99 -3.70
C THR A 195 12.97 13.14 -3.63
N GLY A 196 12.49 14.39 -3.59
CA GLY A 196 13.33 15.57 -3.37
C GLY A 196 14.08 15.55 -2.05
N PHE A 197 13.41 15.23 -0.93
CA PHE A 197 14.07 15.13 0.38
C PHE A 197 15.08 13.97 0.42
N ALA A 198 14.71 12.81 -0.10
CA ALA A 198 15.55 11.62 -0.13
C ALA A 198 16.75 11.71 -1.10
N ARG A 199 16.78 12.70 -2.01
CA ARG A 199 17.89 12.89 -2.96
C ARG A 199 19.21 13.19 -2.25
N ASP A 200 19.17 13.89 -1.12
CA ASP A 200 20.35 14.16 -0.29
C ASP A 200 20.71 12.93 0.56
N THR A 201 21.94 12.42 0.38
CA THR A 201 22.48 11.30 1.16
C THR A 201 22.47 11.56 2.67
N THR A 202 22.66 12.81 3.10
CA THR A 202 22.58 13.21 4.52
C THR A 202 21.18 12.99 5.05
N ASN A 203 20.15 13.37 4.29
CA ASN A 203 18.75 13.18 4.66
C ASN A 203 18.40 11.69 4.71
N ARG A 204 18.83 10.88 3.73
CA ARG A 204 18.64 9.42 3.79
C ARG A 204 19.29 8.81 5.03
N THR A 205 20.50 9.24 5.34
CA THR A 205 21.21 8.79 6.56
C THR A 205 20.45 9.17 7.84
N GLN A 206 19.77 10.31 7.86
CA GLN A 206 18.92 10.68 8.99
C GLN A 206 17.67 9.79 9.09
N LEU A 207 17.04 9.45 7.96
CA LEU A 207 15.90 8.54 7.92
C LEU A 207 16.27 7.14 8.43
N THR A 208 17.43 6.60 8.03
CA THR A 208 17.89 5.29 8.51
C THR A 208 18.26 5.33 10.00
N LYS A 209 18.96 6.39 10.45
CA LYS A 209 19.28 6.59 11.87
C LYS A 209 18.03 6.71 12.74
N LEU A 210 17.02 7.44 12.27
CA LEU A 210 15.75 7.60 12.97
C LEU A 210 15.14 6.25 13.32
N LEU A 211 15.09 5.31 12.38
CA LEU A 211 14.54 3.97 12.65
C LEU A 211 15.50 3.09 13.47
N GLY A 212 16.81 3.22 13.25
CA GLY A 212 17.83 2.44 13.98
C GLY A 212 17.95 2.76 15.48
N GLU A 213 17.32 3.84 15.95
CA GLU A 213 17.24 4.18 17.38
C GLU A 213 16.11 3.43 18.12
N PHE A 214 15.21 2.81 17.37
CA PHE A 214 14.09 2.02 17.89
C PHE A 214 14.28 0.54 17.52
N ASP A 215 13.61 -0.37 18.22
CA ASP A 215 13.65 -1.81 17.87
C ASP A 215 12.67 -2.10 16.72
N VAL A 216 12.92 -1.48 15.57
CA VAL A 216 12.12 -1.59 14.36
C VAL A 216 12.80 -2.56 13.40
N LYS A 217 12.08 -3.60 12.98
CA LYS A 217 12.57 -4.59 12.00
C LYS A 217 12.00 -4.39 10.60
N GLU A 218 10.80 -3.81 10.51
CA GLU A 218 10.12 -3.55 9.26
C GLU A 218 9.58 -2.12 9.29
N CYS A 219 9.54 -1.45 8.14
CA CYS A 219 8.86 -0.17 8.02
C CYS A 219 8.04 -0.12 6.73
N PHE A 220 7.06 0.77 6.67
CA PHE A 220 6.42 1.18 5.44
C PHE A 220 7.12 2.41 4.86
N LEU A 221 7.10 2.53 3.54
CA LEU A 221 7.59 3.67 2.78
C LEU A 221 6.46 4.28 1.95
N VAL A 222 6.31 5.61 2.03
CA VAL A 222 5.41 6.40 1.19
C VAL A 222 6.21 7.51 0.53
N PHE A 223 6.13 7.58 -0.79
CA PHE A 223 6.64 8.70 -1.60
C PHE A 223 5.47 9.39 -2.31
N GLU A 224 5.27 10.68 -2.06
CA GLU A 224 4.18 11.44 -2.70
C GLU A 224 4.48 11.88 -4.14
N GLU A 225 5.75 11.97 -4.51
CA GLU A 225 6.20 12.44 -5.83
C GLU A 225 6.67 11.30 -6.75
N LEU A 226 6.41 10.04 -6.35
CA LEU A 226 6.74 8.87 -7.14
C LEU A 226 5.60 8.55 -8.12
N LYS A 227 5.41 9.43 -9.10
CA LYS A 227 4.40 9.28 -10.14
C LYS A 227 5.01 8.65 -11.38
N LYS A 228 4.49 7.50 -11.80
CA LYS A 228 5.03 6.64 -12.87
C LYS A 228 5.49 7.42 -14.10
N TYR A 229 4.66 8.36 -14.56
CA TYR A 229 4.87 9.14 -15.79
C TYR A 229 5.71 10.42 -15.63
N GLU A 230 5.84 10.94 -14.41
CA GLU A 230 6.53 12.21 -14.13
C GLU A 230 7.91 11.97 -13.51
N THR A 231 8.11 10.83 -12.83
CA THR A 231 9.37 10.50 -12.16
C THR A 231 10.49 10.23 -13.16
N SER A 232 11.63 10.88 -12.91
CA SER A 232 12.86 10.73 -13.67
C SER A 232 13.67 9.49 -13.23
N GLU A 233 14.53 9.00 -14.12
CA GLU A 233 15.47 7.92 -13.82
C GLU A 233 16.32 8.21 -12.55
N SER A 234 16.73 9.46 -12.34
CA SER A 234 17.51 9.87 -11.16
C SER A 234 16.72 9.78 -9.85
N GLU A 235 15.41 9.99 -9.90
CA GLU A 235 14.53 9.86 -8.74
C GLU A 235 14.28 8.39 -8.42
N TYR A 236 14.13 7.52 -9.44
CA TYR A 236 14.10 6.08 -9.22
C TYR A 236 15.39 5.56 -8.57
N LYS A 237 16.57 6.03 -9.02
CA LYS A 237 17.86 5.72 -8.35
C LYS A 237 17.89 6.18 -6.90
N THR A 238 17.34 7.36 -6.61
CA THR A 238 17.24 7.87 -5.23
C THR A 238 16.38 6.96 -4.36
N VAL A 239 15.29 6.43 -4.90
CA VAL A 239 14.41 5.49 -4.22
C VAL A 239 15.12 4.15 -3.96
N ILE A 240 15.83 3.61 -4.96
CA ILE A 240 16.67 2.40 -4.81
C ILE A 240 17.69 2.60 -3.69
N ASP A 241 18.42 3.73 -3.71
CA ASP A 241 19.44 4.05 -2.71
C ASP A 241 18.84 4.08 -1.30
N LEU A 242 17.65 4.68 -1.10
CA LEU A 242 16.99 4.69 0.23
C LEU A 242 16.56 3.28 0.68
N VAL A 243 15.98 2.48 -0.22
CA VAL A 243 15.57 1.10 0.10
C VAL A 243 16.78 0.28 0.54
N TYR A 244 17.88 0.37 -0.21
CA TYR A 244 19.13 -0.29 0.12
C TYR A 244 19.72 0.21 1.45
N ASP A 245 19.78 1.53 1.66
CA ASP A 245 20.28 2.14 2.90
C ASP A 245 19.50 1.65 4.14
N LEU A 246 18.17 1.52 4.02
CA LEU A 246 17.31 0.96 5.07
C LEU A 246 17.60 -0.53 5.32
N TYR A 247 17.67 -1.32 4.25
CA TYR A 247 17.99 -2.75 4.34
C TYR A 247 19.35 -2.98 5.02
N GLN A 248 20.39 -2.25 4.63
CA GLN A 248 21.72 -2.32 5.24
C GLN A 248 21.73 -1.90 6.72
N SER A 249 20.78 -1.07 7.14
CA SER A 249 20.59 -0.71 8.55
C SER A 249 19.85 -1.78 9.38
N GLY A 250 19.46 -2.89 8.74
CA GLY A 250 18.72 -3.99 9.39
C GLY A 250 17.21 -3.78 9.46
N VAL A 251 16.67 -2.78 8.75
CA VAL A 251 15.24 -2.52 8.63
C VAL A 251 14.78 -2.99 7.25
N LYS A 252 13.76 -3.85 7.19
CA LYS A 252 13.17 -4.33 5.94
C LYS A 252 12.04 -3.37 5.49
N PRO A 253 12.25 -2.53 4.46
CA PRO A 253 11.21 -1.60 4.02
C PRO A 253 10.12 -2.29 3.21
N HIS A 254 8.87 -1.81 3.31
CA HIS A 254 7.72 -2.24 2.52
C HIS A 254 7.10 -1.02 1.85
N PHE A 255 6.76 -1.08 0.56
CA PHE A 255 6.08 0.03 -0.07
C PHE A 255 4.60 0.06 0.33
N TYR A 256 4.11 1.24 0.70
CA TYR A 256 2.71 1.42 1.07
C TYR A 256 1.81 1.66 -0.16
N TYR A 257 2.42 2.23 -1.20
CA TYR A 257 1.87 2.42 -2.55
C TYR A 257 2.97 2.03 -3.52
N GLY A 258 2.65 1.23 -4.54
CA GLY A 258 3.64 0.81 -5.53
C GLY A 258 3.03 0.24 -6.80
N ASP A 259 3.67 0.54 -7.92
CA ASP A 259 3.51 -0.18 -9.17
C ASP A 259 4.51 -1.35 -9.26
N PHE A 260 4.77 -1.88 -10.45
CA PHE A 260 5.73 -2.97 -10.65
C PHE A 260 7.18 -2.58 -10.32
N PHE A 261 7.53 -1.29 -10.34
CA PHE A 261 8.86 -0.84 -9.90
C PHE A 261 9.15 -1.28 -8.47
N ALA A 262 8.15 -1.30 -7.58
CA ALA A 262 8.30 -1.79 -6.22
C ALA A 262 8.73 -3.27 -6.16
N ASN A 263 8.28 -4.12 -7.08
CA ASN A 263 8.73 -5.51 -7.17
C ASN A 263 10.22 -5.60 -7.53
N LEU A 264 10.73 -4.74 -8.43
CA LEU A 264 12.15 -4.67 -8.76
C LEU A 264 13.01 -4.25 -7.56
N LEU A 265 12.45 -3.48 -6.62
CA LEU A 265 13.16 -3.07 -5.40
C LEU A 265 13.42 -4.24 -4.42
N SER A 266 12.80 -5.40 -4.63
CA SER A 266 13.07 -6.60 -3.83
C SER A 266 14.53 -7.02 -3.88
N TYR A 267 15.16 -6.93 -5.06
CA TYR A 267 16.58 -7.19 -5.27
C TYR A 267 17.49 -6.21 -4.50
N PHE A 268 16.95 -5.09 -4.00
CA PHE A 268 17.68 -4.09 -3.21
C PHE A 268 17.31 -4.12 -1.72
N GLY A 269 16.53 -5.12 -1.29
CA GLY A 269 16.14 -5.31 0.10
C GLY A 269 14.71 -4.85 0.42
N LEU A 270 13.89 -4.45 -0.56
CA LEU A 270 12.47 -4.24 -0.32
C LEU A 270 11.80 -5.55 0.07
N GLY A 271 11.08 -5.52 1.17
CA GLY A 271 10.49 -6.67 1.79
C GLY A 271 9.08 -7.03 1.41
N GLY A 272 8.39 -6.13 0.72
CA GLY A 272 7.01 -6.31 0.32
C GLY A 272 6.39 -5.01 -0.15
N MET A 273 5.12 -5.09 -0.55
CA MET A 273 4.34 -3.92 -0.96
C MET A 273 2.86 -4.09 -0.62
N ALA A 274 2.20 -2.98 -0.35
CA ALA A 274 0.77 -2.88 -0.18
C ALA A 274 0.11 -2.41 -1.48
N THR A 275 -0.87 -3.17 -1.97
CA THR A 275 -1.59 -2.87 -3.22
C THR A 275 -3.09 -2.78 -2.97
N SER A 276 -3.76 -1.89 -3.69
CA SER A 276 -5.23 -1.81 -3.70
C SER A 276 -5.80 -2.68 -4.82
N SER A 277 -7.10 -2.98 -4.75
CA SER A 277 -7.75 -3.88 -5.71
C SER A 277 -7.83 -3.33 -7.13
N LEU A 278 -7.89 -1.99 -7.31
CA LEU A 278 -8.11 -1.40 -8.65
C LEU A 278 -7.38 -0.07 -8.93
N TYR A 279 -6.90 0.66 -7.91
CA TYR A 279 -6.19 1.94 -8.10
C TYR A 279 -5.03 2.11 -7.09
N ASP A 280 -4.60 3.34 -6.83
CA ASP A 280 -3.66 3.70 -5.76
C ASP A 280 -2.26 3.08 -5.88
N GLU A 281 -1.68 3.09 -7.09
CA GLU A 281 -0.24 2.82 -7.29
C GLU A 281 0.63 4.01 -6.86
N GLU A 282 0.01 5.19 -6.80
CA GLU A 282 0.63 6.45 -6.46
C GLU A 282 -0.14 7.07 -5.28
N PHE A 283 0.54 7.92 -4.51
CA PHE A 283 -0.06 8.64 -3.39
C PHE A 283 0.17 10.15 -3.54
N THR A 284 -0.85 10.92 -3.20
CA THR A 284 -0.74 12.36 -3.03
C THR A 284 -1.67 12.76 -1.89
N GLU A 285 -1.17 13.56 -0.96
CA GLU A 285 -1.94 14.06 0.16
C GLU A 285 -3.07 14.95 -0.37
N LYS A 286 -4.31 14.57 -0.05
CA LYS A 286 -5.49 15.28 -0.53
C LYS A 286 -5.82 16.41 0.43
N LEU A 287 -5.50 17.64 0.05
CA LEU A 287 -5.76 18.82 0.89
C LEU A 287 -7.21 19.30 0.83
N GLU A 288 -7.88 19.04 -0.29
CA GLU A 288 -9.25 19.48 -0.54
C GLU A 288 -10.14 18.29 -0.85
N TYR A 289 -11.43 18.44 -0.53
CA TYR A 289 -12.39 17.44 -0.92
C TYR A 289 -12.63 17.48 -2.43
N SER A 290 -12.16 16.43 -3.10
CA SER A 290 -12.66 16.05 -4.41
C SER A 290 -13.88 15.15 -4.22
N GLY A 291 -15.01 15.53 -4.82
CA GLY A 291 -16.22 14.71 -4.81
C GLY A 291 -15.92 13.26 -5.16
N GLY A 292 -16.51 12.31 -4.43
CA GLY A 292 -16.39 10.87 -4.69
C GLY A 292 -17.12 10.49 -5.98
N GLY A 293 -16.44 10.61 -7.12
CA GLY A 293 -16.88 10.00 -8.37
C GLY A 293 -16.58 8.51 -8.35
N GLY A 294 -17.52 7.69 -8.84
CA GLY A 294 -17.23 6.28 -9.12
C GLY A 294 -16.05 6.19 -10.08
N LEU A 295 -15.00 5.46 -9.68
CA LEU A 295 -13.83 5.31 -10.53
C LEU A 295 -14.18 4.40 -11.71
N PRO A 296 -13.78 4.78 -12.95
CA PRO A 296 -14.13 4.02 -14.14
C PRO A 296 -13.39 2.69 -14.16
N ALA A 297 -14.03 1.62 -14.62
CA ALA A 297 -13.38 0.33 -14.87
C ALA A 297 -12.10 0.52 -15.72
N ARG A 298 -10.99 -0.04 -15.23
CA ARG A 298 -9.69 -0.03 -15.92
C ARG A 298 -9.10 -1.42 -15.89
N TYR A 299 -8.56 -1.85 -17.02
CA TYR A 299 -7.86 -3.10 -17.16
C TYR A 299 -6.39 -2.87 -16.82
N TYR A 300 -5.83 -3.64 -15.90
CA TYR A 300 -4.39 -3.64 -15.65
C TYR A 300 -3.74 -4.53 -16.70
N LEU A 301 -3.01 -3.92 -17.64
CA LEU A 301 -2.33 -4.61 -18.72
C LEU A 301 -0.90 -4.91 -18.28
N ASP A 302 -0.52 -6.19 -18.29
CA ASP A 302 0.73 -6.67 -17.69
C ASP A 302 1.93 -6.22 -18.52
N GLU A 303 1.86 -6.31 -19.84
CA GLU A 303 2.91 -5.95 -20.79
C GLU A 303 3.36 -4.48 -20.67
N VAL A 304 2.50 -3.62 -20.13
CA VAL A 304 2.86 -2.22 -19.82
C VAL A 304 2.95 -1.97 -18.31
N LYS A 305 2.59 -2.94 -17.46
CA LYS A 305 2.55 -2.81 -16.00
C LYS A 305 1.72 -1.60 -15.53
N ASP A 306 0.60 -1.32 -16.21
CA ASP A 306 -0.24 -0.15 -15.93
C ASP A 306 -1.75 -0.34 -16.23
N PHE A 307 -2.55 0.55 -15.63
CA PHE A 307 -3.99 0.65 -15.88
C PHE A 307 -4.34 1.41 -17.15
N LEU A 308 -5.04 0.72 -18.04
CA LEU A 308 -5.61 1.29 -19.25
C LEU A 308 -7.13 1.31 -19.18
N LYS A 309 -7.75 2.19 -19.98
CA LYS A 309 -9.17 2.03 -20.31
C LYS A 309 -9.34 0.68 -21.00
N VAL A 310 -10.46 0.02 -20.78
CA VAL A 310 -10.74 -1.30 -21.38
C VAL A 310 -10.59 -1.25 -22.90
N THR A 311 -11.18 -0.25 -23.56
CA THR A 311 -11.03 -0.04 -25.02
C THR A 311 -9.59 0.13 -25.49
N ALA A 312 -8.73 0.76 -24.68
CA ALA A 312 -7.32 0.92 -25.02
C ALA A 312 -6.55 -0.40 -24.90
N ALA A 313 -6.77 -1.16 -23.83
CA ALA A 313 -6.17 -2.49 -23.68
C ALA A 313 -6.58 -3.41 -24.84
N VAL A 314 -7.87 -3.44 -25.18
CA VAL A 314 -8.40 -4.25 -26.30
C VAL A 314 -7.82 -3.82 -27.65
N ASP A 315 -7.75 -2.52 -27.94
CA ASP A 315 -7.17 -2.03 -29.22
C ASP A 315 -5.69 -2.40 -29.32
N ILE A 316 -4.91 -2.19 -28.25
CA ILE A 316 -3.47 -2.49 -28.23
C ILE A 316 -3.23 -3.99 -28.41
N MET A 317 -3.92 -4.84 -27.64
CA MET A 317 -3.67 -6.28 -27.65
C MET A 317 -4.12 -6.97 -28.93
N ASN A 318 -5.16 -6.45 -29.60
CA ASN A 318 -5.52 -6.92 -30.94
C ASN A 318 -4.48 -6.53 -32.01
N ARG A 319 -3.81 -5.38 -31.88
CA ARG A 319 -2.78 -4.94 -32.84
C ARG A 319 -1.52 -5.79 -32.79
N VAL A 320 -1.14 -6.24 -31.59
CA VAL A 320 -0.01 -7.15 -31.39
C VAL A 320 -0.39 -8.63 -31.53
N ASP A 321 -1.65 -8.93 -31.87
CA ASP A 321 -2.19 -10.31 -31.97
C ASP A 321 -1.93 -11.16 -30.71
N ALA A 322 -2.04 -10.52 -29.54
CA ALA A 322 -1.79 -11.18 -28.26
C ALA A 322 -3.04 -11.95 -27.79
N PRO A 323 -2.87 -13.16 -27.20
CA PRO A 323 -3.98 -13.91 -26.64
C PRO A 323 -4.62 -13.16 -25.46
N MET A 324 -5.85 -13.54 -25.12
CA MET A 324 -6.50 -13.05 -23.90
C MET A 324 -5.72 -13.53 -22.67
N CYS A 325 -5.72 -12.72 -21.60
CA CYS A 325 -5.05 -13.08 -20.36
C CYS A 325 -5.53 -14.43 -19.81
N ASP A 326 -4.54 -15.24 -19.42
CA ASP A 326 -4.70 -16.62 -18.93
C ASP A 326 -4.96 -16.72 -17.43
N CYS A 327 -5.12 -15.59 -16.71
CA CYS A 327 -5.36 -15.65 -15.29
C CYS A 327 -6.73 -16.33 -15.04
N GLY A 328 -6.82 -17.12 -13.97
CA GLY A 328 -8.02 -17.92 -13.68
C GLY A 328 -9.32 -17.13 -13.46
N PHE A 329 -9.26 -15.79 -13.45
CA PHE A 329 -10.42 -14.90 -13.48
C PHE A 329 -10.77 -14.47 -14.91
N CYS A 330 -9.79 -14.07 -15.73
CA CYS A 330 -10.02 -13.69 -17.11
C CYS A 330 -10.48 -14.88 -17.95
N GLU A 331 -9.83 -16.04 -17.84
CA GLU A 331 -10.16 -17.26 -18.59
C GLU A 331 -11.61 -17.72 -18.36
N LYS A 332 -12.17 -17.51 -17.15
CA LYS A 332 -13.56 -17.88 -16.82
C LYS A 332 -14.60 -16.94 -17.42
N HIS A 333 -14.19 -15.77 -17.87
CA HIS A 333 -15.11 -14.68 -18.20
C HIS A 333 -14.96 -14.15 -19.63
N PHE A 334 -13.80 -14.37 -20.26
CA PHE A 334 -13.44 -13.84 -21.57
C PHE A 334 -12.72 -14.92 -22.38
N ASP A 335 -13.26 -15.27 -23.55
CA ASP A 335 -12.57 -16.12 -24.52
C ASP A 335 -11.65 -15.26 -25.41
N THR A 336 -12.01 -13.98 -25.60
CA THR A 336 -11.33 -13.02 -26.46
C THR A 336 -11.28 -11.62 -25.85
N TRP A 337 -10.42 -10.75 -26.39
CA TRP A 337 -10.39 -9.34 -26.02
C TRP A 337 -11.71 -8.61 -26.35
N GLN A 338 -12.44 -9.07 -27.36
CA GLN A 338 -13.75 -8.51 -27.73
C GLN A 338 -14.81 -8.79 -26.67
N ASP A 339 -14.74 -9.92 -25.96
CA ASP A 339 -15.65 -10.21 -24.84
C ASP A 339 -15.46 -9.22 -23.69
N LEU A 340 -14.21 -8.83 -23.41
CA LEU A 340 -13.90 -7.83 -22.41
C LEU A 340 -14.53 -6.47 -22.77
N ALA A 341 -14.42 -6.03 -24.04
CA ALA A 341 -15.05 -4.80 -24.51
C ALA A 341 -16.58 -4.86 -24.43
N ALA A 342 -17.19 -5.99 -24.81
CA ALA A 342 -18.64 -6.16 -24.77
C ALA A 342 -19.23 -6.03 -23.35
N ARG A 343 -18.45 -6.38 -22.31
CA ARG A 343 -18.87 -6.26 -20.91
C ARG A 343 -18.69 -4.87 -20.32
N GLU A 344 -18.01 -3.95 -21.00
CA GLU A 344 -17.81 -2.58 -20.52
C GLU A 344 -19.15 -1.83 -20.33
N GLU A 345 -20.17 -2.19 -21.11
CA GLU A 345 -21.54 -1.66 -20.97
C GLU A 345 -22.18 -1.96 -19.59
N SER A 346 -21.68 -2.98 -18.89
CA SER A 346 -22.11 -3.39 -17.54
C SER A 346 -20.97 -3.23 -16.54
N GLU A 347 -20.48 -2.00 -16.39
CA GLU A 347 -19.31 -1.63 -15.58
C GLU A 347 -19.31 -2.24 -14.17
N ASP A 348 -20.45 -2.27 -13.49
CA ASP A 348 -20.59 -2.82 -12.13
C ASP A 348 -20.36 -4.34 -12.06
N ALA A 349 -20.68 -5.07 -13.15
CA ALA A 349 -20.39 -6.50 -13.25
C ALA A 349 -18.94 -6.77 -13.67
N LEU A 350 -18.32 -5.83 -14.40
CA LEU A 350 -16.95 -5.96 -14.88
C LEU A 350 -15.92 -5.64 -13.78
N LYS A 351 -16.16 -4.62 -12.96
CA LYS A 351 -15.25 -4.18 -11.89
C LYS A 351 -14.78 -5.30 -10.95
N PRO A 352 -15.64 -6.18 -10.40
CA PRO A 352 -15.20 -7.28 -9.56
C PRO A 352 -14.21 -8.21 -10.27
N ILE A 353 -14.41 -8.49 -11.56
CA ILE A 353 -13.52 -9.34 -12.36
C ILE A 353 -12.16 -8.66 -12.52
N LEU A 354 -12.15 -7.37 -12.88
CA LEU A 354 -10.91 -6.60 -13.08
C LEU A 354 -10.11 -6.45 -11.78
N LYS A 355 -10.77 -6.33 -10.64
CA LYS A 355 -10.13 -6.32 -9.31
C LYS A 355 -9.40 -7.64 -9.03
N LYS A 356 -10.07 -8.77 -9.29
CA LYS A 356 -9.50 -10.11 -9.11
C LYS A 356 -8.35 -10.38 -10.08
N HIS A 357 -8.50 -9.97 -11.35
CA HIS A 357 -7.43 -9.98 -12.35
C HIS A 357 -6.18 -9.23 -11.86
N ARG A 358 -6.34 -7.98 -11.42
CA ARG A 358 -5.21 -7.19 -10.91
C ARG A 358 -4.52 -7.86 -9.72
N MET A 359 -5.30 -8.38 -8.78
CA MET A 359 -4.76 -9.07 -7.60
C MET A 359 -3.97 -10.33 -7.99
N ALA A 360 -4.48 -11.12 -8.94
CA ALA A 360 -3.74 -12.28 -9.49
C ALA A 360 -2.43 -11.86 -10.17
N LEU A 361 -2.43 -10.78 -10.96
CA LEU A 361 -1.21 -10.27 -11.57
C LEU A 361 -0.21 -9.76 -10.53
N ARG A 362 -0.66 -9.07 -9.47
CA ARG A 362 0.24 -8.63 -8.39
C ARG A 362 0.87 -9.79 -7.65
N TRP A 363 0.09 -10.84 -7.39
CA TRP A 363 0.63 -12.06 -6.82
C TRP A 363 1.69 -12.68 -7.76
N ARG A 364 1.38 -12.79 -9.07
CA ARG A 364 2.32 -13.28 -10.09
C ARG A 364 3.61 -12.45 -10.14
N HIS A 365 3.52 -11.13 -10.08
CA HIS A 365 4.68 -10.24 -10.03
C HIS A 365 5.57 -10.48 -8.81
N SER A 366 4.97 -10.75 -7.65
CA SER A 366 5.69 -11.09 -6.43
C SER A 366 6.32 -12.48 -6.50
N ARG A 367 5.71 -13.44 -7.21
CA ARG A 367 6.33 -14.75 -7.48
C ARG A 367 7.48 -14.64 -8.49
N LEU A 368 7.29 -13.85 -9.56
CA LEU A 368 8.28 -13.63 -10.61
C LEU A 368 9.65 -13.19 -10.04
N ILE A 369 9.65 -12.18 -9.16
CA ILE A 369 10.87 -11.66 -8.52
C ILE A 369 11.46 -12.57 -7.42
N GLU A 370 10.70 -13.56 -6.94
CA GLU A 370 11.22 -14.57 -6.02
C GLU A 370 11.82 -15.78 -6.75
N GLU A 371 11.34 -16.07 -7.95
CA GLU A 371 11.68 -17.26 -8.73
C GLU A 371 12.77 -17.01 -9.79
N ASN A 372 13.05 -15.75 -10.11
CA ASN A 372 13.99 -15.36 -11.15
C ASN A 372 15.07 -14.44 -10.57
N ASN A 373 16.20 -14.34 -11.27
CA ASN A 373 17.22 -13.35 -10.93
C ASN A 373 16.87 -11.99 -11.53
N LEU A 374 17.59 -10.95 -11.10
CA LEU A 374 17.33 -9.58 -11.52
C LEU A 374 17.42 -9.40 -13.05
N GLU A 375 18.45 -9.97 -13.70
CA GLU A 375 18.67 -9.75 -15.12
C GLU A 375 17.55 -10.39 -15.97
N ASP A 376 17.12 -11.61 -15.63
CA ASP A 376 16.02 -12.28 -16.33
C ASP A 376 14.73 -11.44 -16.28
N VAL A 377 14.42 -10.83 -15.13
CA VAL A 377 13.23 -9.96 -14.98
C VAL A 377 13.38 -8.65 -15.76
N LEU A 378 14.59 -8.09 -15.84
CA LEU A 378 14.84 -6.88 -16.63
C LEU A 378 14.76 -7.14 -18.13
N ASP A 379 15.27 -8.28 -18.58
CA ASP A 379 15.20 -8.72 -19.98
C ASP A 379 13.74 -8.98 -20.40
N GLU A 380 12.94 -9.64 -19.55
CA GLU A 380 11.50 -9.80 -19.79
C GLU A 380 10.79 -8.44 -19.92
N LEU A 381 11.12 -7.47 -19.05
CA LEU A 381 10.54 -6.13 -19.09
C LEU A 381 10.95 -5.33 -20.34
N GLU A 382 12.19 -5.52 -20.80
CA GLU A 382 12.70 -4.93 -22.04
C GLU A 382 12.00 -5.54 -23.27
N ASP A 383 11.84 -6.86 -23.30
CA ASP A 383 11.11 -7.57 -24.34
C ASP A 383 9.63 -7.16 -24.39
N ASP A 384 8.94 -7.11 -23.25
CA ASP A 384 7.57 -6.60 -23.11
C ASP A 384 7.46 -5.20 -23.74
N PHE A 385 8.37 -4.30 -23.38
CA PHE A 385 8.41 -2.93 -23.91
C PHE A 385 8.62 -2.91 -25.43
N LEU A 386 9.63 -3.63 -25.94
CA LEU A 386 9.96 -3.65 -27.37
C LEU A 386 8.81 -4.21 -28.22
N ASN A 387 8.11 -5.23 -27.71
CA ASN A 387 6.99 -5.86 -28.40
C ASN A 387 5.75 -4.96 -28.45
N ILE A 388 5.51 -4.16 -27.41
CA ILE A 388 4.25 -3.40 -27.29
C ILE A 388 4.34 -1.91 -27.63
N VAL A 389 5.53 -1.29 -27.54
CA VAL A 389 5.67 0.18 -27.58
C VAL A 389 5.15 0.82 -28.86
N GLN A 390 5.35 0.17 -30.01
CA GLN A 390 4.88 0.68 -31.31
C GLN A 390 3.35 0.72 -31.34
N GLU A 391 2.69 -0.40 -31.02
CA GLU A 391 1.24 -0.52 -31.09
C GLU A 391 0.54 0.27 -29.98
N TYR A 392 1.14 0.31 -28.78
CA TYR A 392 0.73 1.22 -27.72
C TYR A 392 0.75 2.67 -28.20
N SER A 393 1.83 3.10 -28.85
CA SER A 393 1.99 4.47 -29.33
C SER A 393 1.02 4.83 -30.46
N ALA A 394 0.70 3.86 -31.32
CA ALA A 394 -0.22 4.01 -32.44
C ALA A 394 -1.70 3.98 -32.03
N SER A 395 -2.05 3.47 -30.85
CA SER A 395 -3.43 3.37 -30.38
C SER A 395 -4.09 4.76 -30.26
N PRO A 396 -5.23 5.01 -30.92
CA PRO A 396 -5.99 6.25 -30.73
C PRO A 396 -6.77 6.26 -29.41
N MET A 397 -6.85 5.12 -28.71
CA MET A 397 -7.66 4.94 -27.50
C MET A 397 -6.87 5.23 -26.22
N LYS A 398 -5.52 5.28 -26.28
CA LYS A 398 -4.69 5.63 -25.11
C LYS A 398 -4.80 7.11 -24.74
N SER A 399 -4.52 7.42 -23.48
CA SER A 399 -4.37 8.82 -23.07
C SER A 399 -3.10 9.42 -23.67
N PRO A 400 -3.14 10.62 -24.27
CA PRO A 400 -1.93 11.30 -24.77
C PRO A 400 -0.87 11.54 -23.68
N SER A 401 -1.30 11.66 -22.42
CA SER A 401 -0.42 11.86 -21.26
C SER A 401 0.29 10.59 -20.79
N LYS A 402 -0.15 9.40 -21.24
CA LYS A 402 0.43 8.12 -20.82
C LYS A 402 1.39 7.61 -21.88
N GLN A 403 2.69 7.86 -21.66
CA GLN A 403 3.78 7.33 -22.50
C GLN A 403 4.46 6.16 -21.80
N LEU A 404 5.00 5.18 -22.55
CA LEU A 404 5.69 4.01 -21.97
C LEU A 404 7.16 4.28 -21.63
N ASP A 405 7.58 5.54 -21.57
CA ASP A 405 8.97 5.89 -21.30
C ASP A 405 9.40 5.61 -19.85
N TYR A 406 8.46 5.29 -18.95
CA TYR A 406 8.77 4.85 -17.58
C TYR A 406 9.40 3.45 -17.53
N LEU A 407 9.07 2.53 -18.44
CA LEU A 407 9.66 1.20 -18.47
C LEU A 407 11.19 1.26 -18.71
N PRO A 408 11.68 1.94 -19.77
CA PRO A 408 13.12 2.19 -19.93
C PRO A 408 13.76 2.93 -18.75
N LYS A 409 13.07 3.90 -18.14
CA LYS A 409 13.58 4.62 -16.96
C LYS A 409 13.76 3.68 -15.76
N TRP A 410 12.84 2.74 -15.54
CA TRP A 410 12.97 1.72 -14.50
C TRP A 410 14.16 0.81 -14.78
N ILE A 411 14.22 0.23 -15.99
CA ILE A 411 15.30 -0.69 -16.40
C ILE A 411 16.67 -0.02 -16.22
N ASN A 412 16.84 1.19 -16.77
CA ASN A 412 18.10 1.93 -16.65
C ASN A 412 18.45 2.28 -15.20
N ALA A 413 17.47 2.74 -14.41
CA ALA A 413 17.70 3.07 -13.01
C ALA A 413 18.18 1.84 -12.20
N VAL A 414 17.61 0.68 -12.49
CA VAL A 414 17.95 -0.59 -11.82
C VAL A 414 19.30 -1.12 -12.30
N ARG A 415 19.57 -1.18 -13.62
CA ARG A 415 20.88 -1.59 -14.17
C ARG A 415 22.02 -0.71 -13.65
N ASP A 416 21.82 0.61 -13.60
CA ASP A 416 22.81 1.56 -13.05
C ASP A 416 23.08 1.35 -11.55
N ARG A 417 22.21 0.61 -10.86
CA ARG A 417 22.32 0.27 -9.43
C ARG A 417 22.58 -1.20 -9.18
N GLU A 418 22.80 -2.04 -10.20
CA GLU A 418 22.97 -3.49 -10.07
C GLU A 418 24.00 -3.89 -8.99
N THR A 419 25.05 -3.10 -8.79
CA THR A 419 26.07 -3.34 -7.76
C THR A 419 25.56 -3.26 -6.31
N LEU A 420 24.39 -2.66 -6.10
CA LEU A 420 23.67 -2.64 -4.82
C LEU A 420 22.71 -3.82 -4.66
N ALA A 421 22.49 -4.61 -5.71
CA ALA A 421 21.62 -5.77 -5.62
C ALA A 421 22.17 -6.73 -4.55
N VAL A 422 21.28 -7.16 -3.67
CA VAL A 422 21.61 -8.09 -2.61
C VAL A 422 21.82 -9.45 -3.28
N GLU A 423 23.07 -9.93 -3.28
CA GLU A 423 23.44 -11.23 -3.86
C GLU A 423 22.45 -12.31 -3.43
N GLU A 424 22.03 -13.10 -4.42
CA GLU A 424 20.90 -14.02 -4.38
C GLU A 424 20.56 -14.52 -2.98
N LEU A 425 19.34 -14.15 -2.61
CA LEU A 425 18.46 -14.78 -1.64
C LEU A 425 18.40 -16.34 -1.74
N GLY A 426 19.13 -17.03 -2.65
CA GLY A 426 19.01 -18.46 -2.98
C GLY A 426 20.27 -19.32 -3.16
N GLN A 427 21.49 -18.94 -2.76
CA GLN A 427 22.67 -19.86 -2.86
C GLN A 427 23.16 -20.51 -1.55
N LEU A 428 22.37 -20.44 -0.47
CA LEU A 428 22.65 -21.19 0.75
C LEU A 428 21.52 -22.17 1.05
N GLN A 429 21.55 -23.36 0.41
CA GLN A 429 21.33 -24.69 1.01
C GLN A 429 21.03 -25.78 -0.04
N PHE A 430 22.07 -26.32 -0.67
CA PHE A 430 22.15 -27.75 -1.00
C PHE A 430 23.61 -28.21 -0.83
N VAL A 431 24.03 -28.41 0.42
CA VAL A 431 25.20 -29.24 0.79
C VAL A 431 24.77 -30.16 1.92
#